data_AF-A0AA41PVU9-F1
#
_entry.id   AF-A0AA41PVU9-F1
#
_cell.length_a   1.000
_cell.length_b   1.000
_cell.length_c   1.000
_cell.angle_alpha   90.00
_cell.angle_beta   90.00
_cell.angle_gamma   90.00
#
_symmetry.space_group_name_H-M   'P 1'
#
loop_
_entity.id
_entity.type
_entity.pdbx_description
1 polymer ?
#
loop_
_entity_poly.entity_id
_entity_poly.type
_entity_poly.pdbx_seq_one_letter_code
_entity_poly.pdbx_strand_id
1 'polypeptide(L)' 'MMPPWCFVCHKTLRDVEGDRPIDHFTYVYFADYHSEPGVEGSGVGAEWFCAEHAALGEAREHMPYRTALDEIRAATK' A
#
# COMPACT_ATOMS: atom_id res chain seq x y z
N MET A 1 10.56 11.98 -4.72
CA MET A 1 9.64 10.95 -4.20
C MET A 1 10.02 9.62 -4.82
N MET A 2 10.20 8.57 -4.02
CA MET A 2 10.29 7.21 -4.58
C MET A 2 8.97 6.88 -5.26
N PRO A 3 8.99 6.20 -6.43
CA PRO A 3 7.76 5.80 -7.09
C PRO A 3 6.99 4.83 -6.18
N PRO A 4 5.65 4.92 -6.14
CA PRO A 4 4.84 3.98 -5.38
C PRO A 4 5.04 2.56 -5.96
N TRP A 5 5.23 1.62 -5.05
CA TRP A 5 5.24 0.18 -5.35
C TRP A 5 4.08 -0.48 -4.64
N CYS A 6 3.55 -1.57 -5.17
CA CYS A 6 2.49 -2.29 -4.46
C CYS A 6 3.11 -3.17 -3.38
N PHE A 7 2.67 -3.06 -2.14
CA PHE A 7 3.11 -3.95 -1.06
C PHE A 7 2.88 -5.44 -1.32
N VAL A 8 1.86 -5.79 -2.10
CA VAL A 8 1.47 -7.18 -2.36
C VAL A 8 2.26 -7.77 -3.54
N CYS A 9 2.21 -7.11 -4.71
CA CYS A 9 2.79 -7.66 -5.94
C CYS A 9 4.12 -7.00 -6.35
N HIS A 10 4.58 -6.00 -5.61
CA HIS A 10 5.80 -5.22 -5.86
C HIS A 10 5.88 -4.52 -7.24
N LYS A 11 4.76 -4.50 -7.99
CA LYS A 11 4.66 -3.74 -9.24
C LYS A 11 4.73 -2.23 -8.95
N THR A 12 5.21 -1.48 -9.94
CA THR A 12 5.38 -0.02 -9.92
C THR A 12 4.58 0.62 -11.06
N LEU A 13 4.55 1.96 -11.11
CA LEU A 13 3.97 2.71 -12.25
C LEU A 13 4.65 2.41 -13.60
N ARG A 14 5.79 1.73 -13.61
CA ARG A 14 6.49 1.32 -14.84
C ARG A 14 6.02 -0.03 -15.37
N ASP A 15 5.25 -0.77 -14.58
CA ASP A 15 4.77 -2.09 -14.92
C ASP A 15 3.39 -2.04 -15.62
N VAL A 16 3.06 -3.15 -16.27
CA VAL A 16 1.83 -3.34 -17.04
C VAL A 16 1.00 -4.43 -16.35
N GLU A 17 -0.31 -4.22 -16.27
CA GLU A 17 -1.29 -5.17 -15.73
C GLU A 17 -2.18 -5.68 -16.87
N GLY A 18 -1.85 -6.86 -17.38
CA GLY A 18 -2.40 -7.34 -18.65
C GLY A 18 -1.95 -6.43 -19.80
N ASP A 19 -2.91 -5.85 -20.52
CA ASP A 19 -2.67 -4.90 -21.62
C ASP A 19 -2.74 -3.42 -21.18
N ARG A 20 -2.91 -3.12 -19.89
CA ARG A 20 -3.06 -1.75 -19.39
C ARG A 20 -1.90 -1.35 -18.48
N PRO A 21 -1.29 -0.17 -18.67
CA PRO A 21 -0.31 0.35 -17.72
C PRO A 21 -0.97 0.53 -16.35
N ILE A 22 -0.22 0.30 -15.27
CA ILE A 22 -0.68 0.67 -13.93
C ILE A 22 -0.69 2.20 -13.86
N ASP A 23 -1.87 2.79 -13.81
CA ASP A 23 -2.08 4.23 -13.92
C ASP A 23 -2.24 4.90 -12.56
N HIS A 24 -2.60 4.16 -11.52
CA HIS A 24 -2.77 4.69 -10.18
C HIS A 24 -2.35 3.72 -9.07
N PHE A 25 -1.98 4.32 -7.93
CA PHE A 25 -1.75 3.64 -6.67
C PHE A 25 -2.55 4.34 -5.58
N THR A 26 -3.09 3.55 -4.67
CA THR A 26 -3.79 4.05 -3.48
C THR A 26 -2.84 3.99 -2.30
N TYR A 27 -2.71 5.10 -1.58
CA TYR A 27 -1.99 5.14 -0.32
C TYR A 27 -2.98 4.91 0.82
N VAL A 28 -2.87 3.77 1.48
CA VAL A 28 -3.77 3.39 2.57
C VAL A 28 -3.12 3.72 3.90
N TYR A 29 -3.86 4.44 4.74
CA TYR A 29 -3.46 4.81 6.10
C TYR A 29 -4.09 3.82 7.09
N PHE A 30 -3.27 3.28 7.98
CA PHE A 30 -3.70 2.33 9.00
C PHE A 30 -3.94 3.02 10.33
N ALA A 31 -4.57 2.32 11.29
CA ALA A 31 -5.09 2.92 12.50
C ALA A 31 -4.03 3.60 13.40
N ASP A 32 -2.78 3.15 13.33
CA ASP A 32 -1.63 3.70 14.05
C ASP A 32 -0.79 4.65 13.19
N TYR A 33 -1.34 5.11 12.06
CA TYR A 33 -0.70 6.11 11.22
C TYR A 33 -0.40 7.38 12.01
N HIS A 34 0.85 7.80 11.95
CA HIS A 34 1.28 9.10 12.39
C HIS A 34 2.24 9.68 11.35
N SER A 35 1.97 10.91 10.93
CA SER A 35 2.91 11.66 10.12
C SER A 35 4.15 11.96 10.97
N GLU A 36 5.32 11.46 10.56
CA GLU A 36 6.57 11.89 11.18
C GLU A 36 6.85 13.34 10.73
N PRO A 37 6.98 14.29 11.67
CA PRO A 37 7.26 15.68 11.31
C PRO A 37 8.62 15.79 10.64
N GLY A 38 8.65 16.37 9.44
CA GLY A 38 9.87 16.62 8.66
C GLY A 38 10.23 15.53 7.64
N VAL A 39 9.44 14.46 7.51
CA VAL A 39 9.63 13.45 6.46
C VAL A 39 8.40 13.40 5.56
N GLU A 40 8.42 14.22 4.49
CA GLU A 40 7.38 14.18 3.46
C GLU A 40 7.33 12.78 2.81
N GLY A 41 6.21 12.07 3.04
CA GLY A 41 5.94 10.78 2.41
C GLY A 41 6.51 9.54 3.11
N SER A 42 7.07 9.66 4.33
CA SER A 42 7.30 8.50 5.21
C SER A 42 6.58 8.74 6.53
N GLY A 43 5.28 8.46 6.57
CA GLY A 43 4.61 8.22 7.84
C GLY A 43 4.68 6.72 8.15
N VAL A 44 5.03 6.37 9.37
CA VAL A 44 4.83 5.00 9.85
C VAL A 44 3.33 4.76 9.88
N GLY A 45 2.89 3.64 9.32
CA GLY A 45 1.48 3.27 9.32
C GLY A 45 0.72 3.58 8.03
N ALA A 46 1.40 3.74 6.90
CA ALA A 46 0.74 3.82 5.60
C ALA A 46 1.57 3.11 4.51
N GLU A 47 0.90 2.56 3.51
CA GLU A 47 1.54 1.77 2.45
C GLU A 47 0.80 1.91 1.11
N TRP A 48 1.55 1.72 0.02
CA TRP A 48 1.03 1.82 -1.34
C TRP A 48 0.51 0.49 -1.88
N PHE A 49 -0.64 0.56 -2.56
CA PHE A 49 -1.29 -0.58 -3.22
C PHE A 49 -1.65 -0.22 -4.66
N CYS A 50 -1.43 -1.15 -5.61
CA CYS A 50 -1.98 -0.97 -6.96
C CYS A 50 -3.50 -1.17 -6.95
N ALA A 51 -4.16 -0.78 -8.04
CA ALA A 51 -5.62 -0.88 -8.20
C ALA A 51 -6.21 -2.25 -7.80
N GLU A 52 -5.55 -3.36 -8.19
CA GLU A 52 -5.99 -4.72 -7.85
C GLU A 52 -5.93 -5.04 -6.34
N HIS A 53 -4.99 -4.44 -5.61
CA HIS A 53 -4.72 -4.78 -4.21
C HIS A 53 -5.18 -3.72 -3.22
N ALA A 54 -5.64 -2.55 -3.68
CA ALA A 54 -6.08 -1.46 -2.81
C ALA A 54 -7.14 -1.91 -1.80
N ALA A 55 -8.11 -2.70 -2.25
CA ALA A 55 -9.19 -3.25 -1.41
C ALA A 55 -8.67 -4.11 -0.24
N LEU A 56 -7.50 -4.76 -0.37
CA LEU A 56 -6.91 -5.55 0.72
C LEU A 56 -6.42 -4.67 1.85
N GLY A 57 -5.84 -3.51 1.51
CA GLY A 57 -5.41 -2.49 2.45
C GLY A 57 -6.62 -1.80 3.10
N GLU A 58 -7.55 -1.29 2.29
CA GLU A 58 -8.76 -0.60 2.77
C GLU A 58 -9.58 -1.45 3.72
N ALA A 59 -9.76 -2.75 3.43
CA ALA A 59 -10.48 -3.67 4.31
C ALA A 59 -9.84 -3.81 5.70
N ARG A 60 -8.58 -3.39 5.89
CA ARG A 60 -7.80 -3.50 7.13
C ARG A 60 -7.28 -2.16 7.64
N GLU A 61 -7.74 -1.04 7.08
CA GLU A 61 -7.30 0.31 7.48
C GLU A 61 -7.54 0.57 8.98
N HIS A 62 -8.54 -0.09 9.56
CA HIS A 62 -8.89 -0.01 10.98
C HIS A 62 -7.94 -0.80 11.90
N MET A 63 -7.04 -1.61 11.36
CA MET A 63 -6.07 -2.40 12.12
C MET A 63 -4.73 -1.67 12.26
N PRO A 64 -3.90 -1.99 13.28
CA PRO A 64 -2.53 -1.51 13.35
C PRO A 64 -1.70 -1.99 12.16
N TYR A 65 -0.84 -1.12 11.63
CA TYR A 65 -0.05 -1.31 10.41
C TYR A 65 0.58 -2.68 10.29
N ARG A 66 1.39 -3.08 11.28
CA ARG A 66 2.07 -4.38 11.25
C ARG A 66 1.10 -5.55 11.21
N THR A 67 -0.01 -5.46 11.95
CA THR A 67 -1.03 -6.50 11.99
C THR A 67 -1.76 -6.61 10.65
N ALA A 68 -2.14 -5.47 10.07
CA ALA A 68 -2.77 -5.42 8.76
C ALA A 68 -1.88 -6.04 7.66
N LEU A 69 -0.60 -5.66 7.63
CA LEU A 69 0.36 -6.17 6.65
C LEU A 69 0.60 -7.68 6.80
N ASP A 70 0.70 -8.19 8.03
CA ASP A 70 0.85 -9.63 8.27
C ASP A 70 -0.40 -10.41 7.82
N GLU A 71 -1.61 -9.89 8.05
CA GLU A 71 -2.84 -10.50 7.54
C GLU A 71 -2.92 -10.48 6.01
N ILE A 72 -2.56 -9.36 5.37
CA ILE A 72 -2.54 -9.26 3.91
C ILE A 72 -1.59 -10.31 3.34
N ARG A 73 -0.38 -10.44 3.89
CA ARG A 73 0.59 -11.46 3.47
C ARG A 73 0.07 -12.88 3.64
N ALA A 74 -0.66 -13.15 4.72
CA ALA A 74 -1.26 -14.45 4.96
C ALA A 74 -2.38 -14.78 3.96
N ALA A 75 -3.13 -13.77 3.51
CA ALA A 75 -4.23 -13.91 2.56
C ALA A 75 -3.77 -14.03 1.09
N THR A 76 -2.57 -13.54 0.76
CA THR A 76 -2.03 -13.55 -0.61
C THR A 76 -0.96 -14.61 -0.86
N LYS A 77 -0.83 -15.59 0.04
CA LYS A 77 0.12 -16.71 -0.06
C LYS A 77 -0.54 -17.94 -0.69
#